data_AF-A0A963S7A1-F1
#
_entry.id   AF-A0A963S7A1-F1
#
_cell.length_a   1.000
_cell.length_b   1.000
_cell.length_c   1.000
_cell.angle_alpha   90.00
_cell.angle_beta   90.00
_cell.angle_gamma   90.00
#
_symmetry.space_group_name_H-M   'P 1'
#
loop_
_entity.id
_entity.type
_entity.pdbx_description
1 polymer ?
#
loop_
_entity_poly.entity_id
_entity_poly.type
_entity_poly.pdbx_seq_one_letter_code
_entity_poly.pdbx_strand_id
1 'polypeptide(L)'
;MTQVGQDSLGTRSTMKVGNQEVAYYSLKKASEKIGDVSRLPFSMKVLLENLLRFEDGGFTVSTDDIQAIADWQKNPVTGEEIQYRPARVLLQDFTGV
;
A
#
# COMPACT_ATOMS: atom_id res chain seq x y z
N MET A 1 -17.44 7.73 2.47
CA MET A 1 -15.98 7.99 2.45
C MET A 1 -15.29 6.66 2.73
N THR A 2 -14.32 6.24 1.92
CA THR A 2 -13.54 5.03 2.19
C THR A 2 -12.76 5.23 3.49
N GLN A 3 -12.97 4.35 4.48
CA GLN A 3 -12.19 4.37 5.71
C GLN A 3 -10.75 3.99 5.37
N VAL A 4 -9.80 4.86 5.72
CA VAL A 4 -8.36 4.62 5.58
C VAL A 4 -7.77 4.25 6.94
N GLY A 5 -6.55 3.71 6.93
CA GLY A 5 -5.81 3.27 8.12
C GLY A 5 -5.32 4.40 9.02
N GLN A 6 -4.43 4.06 9.94
CA GLN A 6 -3.88 4.94 10.97
C GLN A 6 -2.68 5.79 10.48
N ASP A 7 -2.02 5.39 9.39
CA ASP A 7 -0.79 6.02 8.87
C ASP A 7 0.30 6.18 9.95
N SER A 8 0.56 5.12 10.73
CA SER A 8 1.58 5.13 11.80
C SER A 8 2.98 5.49 11.30
N LEU A 9 3.28 5.19 10.02
CA LEU A 9 4.56 5.50 9.37
C LEU A 9 4.66 6.96 8.86
N GLY A 10 3.57 7.75 8.93
CA GLY A 10 3.56 9.16 8.54
C GLY A 10 3.82 9.39 7.04
N THR A 11 3.34 8.47 6.20
CA THR A 11 3.59 8.46 4.76
C THR A 11 2.55 9.25 3.98
N ARG A 12 1.40 9.56 4.57
CA ARG A 12 0.36 10.38 3.95
C ARG A 12 0.91 11.77 3.62
N SER A 13 0.58 12.21 2.41
CA SER A 13 1.01 13.48 1.85
C SER A 13 -0.13 14.06 1.02
N THR A 14 -0.10 15.36 0.77
CA THR A 14 -1.07 16.04 -0.09
C THR A 14 -0.38 16.53 -1.36
N MET A 15 -1.09 16.45 -2.48
CA MET A 15 -0.68 16.98 -3.77
C MET A 15 -1.77 17.91 -4.28
N LYS A 16 -1.38 19.08 -4.76
CA LYS A 16 -2.29 20.00 -5.43
C LYS A 16 -2.40 19.63 -6.91
N VAL A 17 -3.62 19.32 -7.35
CA VAL A 17 -3.96 19.01 -8.74
C VAL A 17 -4.96 20.06 -9.21
N GLY A 18 -4.47 21.07 -9.93
CA GLY A 18 -5.27 22.26 -10.27
C GLY A 18 -5.76 22.98 -9.02
N ASN A 19 -7.07 23.04 -8.83
CA ASN A 19 -7.72 23.67 -7.66
C ASN A 19 -8.08 22.67 -6.56
N GLN A 20 -7.71 21.40 -6.71
CA GLN A 20 -8.04 20.36 -5.74
C GLN A 20 -6.80 19.91 -4.98
N GLU A 21 -6.97 19.58 -3.70
CA GLU A 21 -5.96 18.86 -2.93
C GLU A 21 -6.33 17.39 -2.84
N VAL A 22 -5.38 16.53 -3.18
CA VAL A 22 -5.55 15.07 -3.18
C VAL A 22 -4.55 14.48 -2.19
N ALA A 23 -5.04 13.65 -1.28
CA ALA A 23 -4.17 12.88 -0.38
C ALA A 23 -3.65 11.63 -1.09
N TYR A 24 -2.38 11.30 -0.87
CA TYR A 24 -1.73 10.08 -1.35
C TYR A 24 -0.75 9.56 -0.32
N TYR A 25 -0.39 8.28 -0.41
CA TYR A 25 0.61 7.65 0.46
C TYR A 25 1.94 7.61 -0.28
N SER A 26 2.93 8.35 0.23
CA SER A 26 4.18 8.59 -0.48
C SER A 26 5.15 7.43 -0.31
N LEU A 27 5.46 6.72 -1.40
CA LEU A 27 6.49 5.69 -1.42
C LEU A 27 7.88 6.24 -1.07
N LYS A 28 8.14 7.52 -1.40
CA LYS A 28 9.40 8.17 -1.02
C LYS A 28 9.54 8.30 0.50
N LYS A 29 8.48 8.78 1.17
CA LYS A 29 8.46 8.85 2.64
C LYS A 29 8.50 7.46 3.26
N ALA A 30 7.82 6.49 2.65
CA ALA A 30 7.90 5.10 3.09
C ALA A 30 9.35 4.60 3.04
N SER A 31 10.10 4.87 1.95
CA SER A 31 11.50 4.46 1.83
C SER A 31 12.40 4.97 2.96
N GLU A 32 12.10 6.14 3.51
CA GLU A 32 12.83 6.73 4.65
C GLU A 32 12.57 5.97 5.97
N LYS A 33 11.51 5.16 6.04
CA LYS A 33 11.11 4.37 7.21
C LYS A 33 11.45 2.89 7.09
N ILE A 34 11.19 2.30 5.92
CA ILE A 34 11.27 0.83 5.71
C ILE A 34 12.45 0.40 4.82
N GLY A 35 13.26 1.37 4.36
CA GLY A 35 14.39 1.14 3.45
C GLY A 35 14.05 1.39 1.97
N ASP A 36 15.06 1.40 1.11
CA ASP A 36 14.89 1.76 -0.31
C ASP A 36 13.92 0.83 -1.05
N VAL A 37 12.77 1.34 -1.52
CA VAL A 37 11.82 0.57 -2.34
C VAL A 37 11.93 0.86 -3.84
N SER A 38 12.98 1.55 -4.29
CA SER A 38 13.15 1.96 -5.70
C SER A 38 13.22 0.77 -6.65
N ARG A 39 13.83 -0.34 -6.22
CA ARG A 39 14.04 -1.57 -7.00
C ARG A 39 12.83 -2.48 -7.04
N LEU A 40 11.77 -2.20 -6.28
CA LEU A 40 10.55 -3.00 -6.34
C LEU A 40 9.91 -2.92 -7.75
N PRO A 41 9.44 -4.06 -8.30
CA PRO A 41 8.57 -4.07 -9.47
C PRO A 41 7.35 -3.17 -9.27
N PHE A 42 6.81 -2.61 -10.36
CA PHE A 42 5.64 -1.73 -10.26
C PHE A 42 4.42 -2.39 -9.61
N SER A 43 4.21 -3.69 -9.86
CA SER A 43 3.16 -4.47 -9.18
C SER A 43 3.34 -4.47 -7.66
N MET A 44 4.56 -4.68 -7.17
CA MET A 44 4.88 -4.64 -5.74
C MET A 44 4.72 -3.24 -5.15
N LYS A 45 5.02 -2.18 -5.92
CA LYS A 45 4.77 -0.79 -5.51
C LYS A 45 3.28 -0.49 -5.34
N VAL A 46 2.41 -1.09 -6.16
CA VAL A 46 0.94 -0.98 -6.01
C VAL A 46 0.47 -1.68 -4.74
N LEU A 47 1.00 -2.88 -4.46
CA LEU A 47 0.70 -3.61 -3.23
C LEU A 47 1.18 -2.83 -1.99
N LEU A 48 2.42 -2.33 -2.02
CA LEU A 48 3.00 -1.51 -0.95
C LEU A 48 2.13 -0.30 -0.62
N GLU A 49 1.70 0.45 -1.63
CA GLU A 49 0.85 1.63 -1.41
C GLU A 49 -0.51 1.24 -0.81
N ASN A 50 -1.05 0.09 -1.21
CA ASN A 50 -2.29 -0.43 -0.64
C ASN A 50 -2.13 -0.73 0.86
N LEU A 51 -1.04 -1.39 1.24
CA LEU A 51 -0.74 -1.68 2.65
C LEU A 51 -0.54 -0.38 3.45
N LEU A 52 0.24 0.57 2.94
CA LEU A 52 0.43 1.88 3.57
C LEU A 52 -0.89 2.62 3.82
N ARG A 53 -1.82 2.55 2.85
CA ARG A 53 -3.13 3.21 2.95
C ARG A 53 -4.02 2.59 4.03
N PHE A 54 -3.88 1.30 4.28
CA PHE A 54 -4.81 0.53 5.09
C PHE A 54 -4.17 -0.12 6.33
N GLU A 55 -2.96 0.29 6.69
CA GLU A 55 -2.30 -0.04 7.95
C GLU A 55 -3.19 0.35 9.14
N ASP A 56 -3.53 -0.62 10.00
CA ASP A 56 -4.54 -0.44 11.04
C ASP A 56 -4.07 -0.94 12.42
N GLY A 57 -2.76 -0.88 12.68
CA GLY A 57 -2.15 -1.38 13.90
C GLY A 57 -2.04 -2.91 13.95
N GLY A 58 -2.13 -3.58 12.80
CA GLY A 58 -2.02 -5.03 12.68
C GLY A 58 -3.34 -5.79 12.88
N PHE A 59 -4.49 -5.13 12.83
CA PHE A 59 -5.78 -5.83 12.81
C PHE A 59 -5.98 -6.57 11.47
N THR A 60 -5.62 -5.92 10.37
CA THR A 60 -5.54 -6.53 9.03
C THR A 60 -4.23 -6.23 8.32
N VAL A 61 -3.63 -5.07 8.57
CA VAL A 61 -2.34 -4.68 7.99
C VAL A 61 -1.50 -4.07 9.08
N SER A 62 -0.34 -4.68 9.31
CA SER A 62 0.68 -4.23 10.26
C SER A 62 1.80 -3.48 9.55
N THR A 63 2.63 -2.79 10.35
CA THR A 63 3.89 -2.23 9.86
C THR A 63 4.88 -3.32 9.41
N ASP A 64 4.77 -4.52 9.96
CA ASP A 64 5.63 -5.66 9.61
C ASP A 64 5.28 -6.18 8.21
N ASP A 65 4.00 -6.23 7.84
CA ASP A 65 3.56 -6.56 6.47
C ASP A 65 4.14 -5.58 5.44
N ILE A 66 4.18 -4.29 5.80
CA ILE A 66 4.74 -3.23 4.96
C ILE A 66 6.26 -3.41 4.83
N GLN A 67 6.95 -3.71 5.94
CA GLN A 67 8.38 -3.96 5.96
C GLN A 67 8.73 -5.21 5.13
N ALA A 68 7.92 -6.27 5.20
CA ALA A 68 8.11 -7.49 4.42
C ALA A 68 8.11 -7.24 2.91
N ILE A 69 7.25 -6.33 2.41
CA ILE A 69 7.26 -5.92 1.00
C ILE A 69 8.58 -5.24 0.61
N ALA A 70 9.12 -4.38 1.48
CA ALA A 70 10.41 -3.75 1.22
C ALA A 70 11.56 -4.77 1.26
N ASP A 71 11.52 -5.74 2.17
CA ASP A 71 12.56 -6.75 2.32
C ASP A 71 12.53 -7.84 1.25
N TRP A 72 11.36 -8.07 0.63
CA TRP A 72 11.21 -9.02 -0.47
C TRP A 72 12.21 -8.80 -1.61
N GLN A 73 12.61 -7.55 -1.87
CA GLN A 73 13.61 -7.25 -2.90
C GLN A 73 15.00 -7.85 -2.63
N LYS A 74 15.30 -8.22 -1.38
CA LYS A 74 16.59 -8.83 -0.97
C LYS A 74 16.63 -10.32 -1.30
N ASN A 75 15.48 -10.98 -1.23
CA ASN A 75 15.33 -12.40 -1.55
C ASN A 75 13.94 -12.66 -2.15
N PRO A 76 13.77 -12.50 -3.48
CA PRO A 76 12.47 -12.51 -4.15
C PRO A 76 11.94 -13.94 -4.36
N VAL A 77 11.73 -14.66 -3.27
CA VAL A 77 11.02 -15.95 -3.23
C VAL A 77 9.56 -15.71 -2.85
N THR A 78 8.73 -16.75 -2.88
CA THR A 78 7.36 -16.67 -2.36
C THR A 78 7.42 -16.20 -0.90
N GLY A 79 6.82 -15.04 -0.63
CA GLY A 79 6.75 -14.45 0.71
C GLY A 79 5.53 -14.92 1.50
N GLU A 80 5.27 -14.24 2.61
CA GLU A 80 4.07 -14.46 3.42
C GLU A 80 2.81 -13.93 2.71
N GLU A 81 1.65 -14.41 3.15
CA GLU A 81 0.37 -13.90 2.68
C GLU A 81 0.16 -12.46 3.17
N ILE A 82 -0.41 -11.62 2.30
CA ILE A 82 -0.70 -10.22 2.61
C ILE A 82 -2.19 -9.93 2.42
N GLN A 83 -2.70 -8.95 3.16
CA GLN A 83 -4.02 -8.39 2.89
C GLN A 83 -3.96 -7.41 1.72
N TYR A 84 -4.91 -7.51 0.79
CA TYR A 84 -5.04 -6.59 -0.33
C TYR A 84 -6.47 -6.12 -0.50
N ARG A 85 -6.67 -4.80 -0.52
CA ARG A 85 -7.97 -4.16 -0.69
C ARG A 85 -8.07 -3.52 -2.08
N PRO A 86 -8.70 -4.18 -3.07
CA PRO A 86 -8.82 -3.62 -4.41
C PRO A 86 -9.63 -2.33 -4.39
N ALA A 87 -9.24 -1.38 -5.25
CA ALA A 87 -9.93 -0.08 -5.33
C ALA A 87 -11.34 -0.20 -5.95
N ARG A 88 -11.57 -1.23 -6.77
CA ARG A 88 -12.84 -1.49 -7.46
C ARG A 88 -12.92 -2.95 -7.87
N VAL A 89 -14.15 -3.45 -7.99
CA VAL A 89 -14.45 -4.79 -8.52
C VAL A 89 -15.25 -4.60 -9.81
N LEU A 90 -14.90 -5.35 -10.85
CA LEU A 90 -15.67 -5.46 -12.08
C LEU A 90 -16.33 -6.84 -12.08
N LEU A 91 -17.65 -6.89 -12.23
CA LEU A 91 -18.41 -8.13 -12.28
C LEU A 91 -18.80 -8.44 -13.72
N GLN A 92 -18.72 -9.71 -14.10
CA GLN A 92 -19.25 -10.21 -15.35
C GLN A 92 -20.68 -10.71 -15.13
N ASP A 93 -21.53 -10.57 -16.15
CA ASP A 93 -22.99 -10.80 -16.10
C ASP A 93 -23.43 -12.15 -15.50
N PHE A 94 -22.61 -13.20 -15.60
CA PHE A 94 -22.91 -14.55 -15.10
C PHE A 94 -22.13 -14.96 -13.85
N THR A 95 -21.22 -14.12 -13.34
CA THR A 95 -20.42 -14.43 -12.15
C THR A 95 -20.91 -13.71 -10.89
N GLY A 96 -21.94 -12.89 -10.99
CA GLY A 96 -22.45 -12.05 -9.90
C GLY A 96 -23.82 -12.46 -9.34
N VAL A 97 -24.35 -13.63 -9.74
CA VAL A 97 -25.69 -14.12 -9.38
C VAL A 97 -25.61 -15.21 -8.32
#